data_AF-A0A6C0HI85-F1
#
_entry.id   AF-A0A6C0HI85-F1
#
_cell.length_a   1.000
_cell.length_b   1.000
_cell.length_c   1.000
_cell.angle_alpha   90.00
_cell.angle_beta   90.00
_cell.angle_gamma   90.00
#
_symmetry.space_group_name_H-M   'P 1'
#
loop_
_entity.id
_entity.type
_entity.pdbx_description
1 polymer ?
#
loop_
_entity_poly.entity_id
_entity_poly.type
_entity_poly.pdbx_seq_one_letter_code
_entity_poly.pdbx_strand_id
1 'polypeptide(L)'
;MNTQRKEKHCGLCRQPNHNVRKCPQIDVLDAQNLETIQSFLLENSVFSIYEGLRFRFSWLLNKELIELRALSRKHNLAYELMDKRDMYRALKRIYVQNSLRNIEDEFFSNRTEFFHLLSSISYIEYFLIDYRSPPLSYIFKSSDCSEDSECPVCYDEVPAENAIRFNCNHTLCNGCFLKYNFILERDSLNIPKCPICRTTIHTLQGDLETLRANYTESPF
;
A
#
# COMPACT_ATOMS: atom_id res chain seq x y z
N MET A 1 73.67 16.26 6.38
CA MET A 1 72.97 14.96 6.36
C MET A 1 71.50 15.23 6.62
N ASN A 2 70.67 15.19 5.57
CA ASN A 2 69.27 15.54 5.65
C ASN A 2 68.48 14.31 6.11
N THR A 3 68.16 14.21 7.41
CA THR A 3 67.30 13.16 7.95
C THR A 3 65.89 13.36 7.44
N GLN A 4 65.57 12.80 6.28
CA GLN A 4 64.19 12.64 5.83
C GLN A 4 63.44 11.82 6.89
N ARG A 5 62.64 12.50 7.73
CA ARG A 5 61.70 11.83 8.63
C ARG A 5 60.74 11.05 7.75
N LYS A 6 60.78 9.72 7.81
CA LYS A 6 59.76 8.85 7.19
C LYS A 6 58.38 9.37 7.62
N GLU A 7 57.56 9.75 6.65
CA GLU A 7 56.18 10.16 6.91
C GLU A 7 55.45 8.98 7.57
N LYS A 8 54.81 9.25 8.71
CA LYS A 8 54.01 8.25 9.42
C LYS A 8 52.70 8.07 8.67
N HIS A 9 52.47 6.86 8.20
CA HIS A 9 51.23 6.47 7.53
C HIS A 9 50.29 5.78 8.51
N CYS A 10 48.98 5.94 8.29
CA CYS A 10 47.96 5.28 9.09
C CYS A 10 48.05 3.75 8.93
N GLY A 11 48.05 3.01 10.04
CA GLY A 11 48.09 1.53 9.99
C GLY A 11 46.84 0.88 9.36
N LEU A 12 45.72 1.62 9.24
CA LEU A 12 44.49 1.14 8.63
C LEU A 12 44.44 1.45 7.12
N CYS A 13 44.41 2.73 6.75
CA CYS A 13 44.23 3.14 5.35
C CYS A 13 45.54 3.49 4.61
N ARG A 14 46.69 3.42 5.29
CA ARG A 14 48.02 3.75 4.75
C ARG A 14 48.18 5.17 4.21
N GLN A 15 47.27 6.09 4.50
CA GLN A 15 47.39 7.50 4.14
C GLN A 15 48.23 8.27 5.17
N PRO A 16 48.93 9.34 4.76
CA PRO A 16 49.71 10.19 5.66
C PRO A 16 48.81 11.08 6.56
N ASN A 17 49.43 11.81 7.48
CA ASN A 17 48.83 12.87 8.30
C ASN A 17 47.77 12.47 9.35
N HIS A 18 47.54 11.17 9.57
CA HIS A 18 46.74 10.70 10.69
C HIS A 18 47.17 9.31 11.17
N ASN A 19 46.67 8.90 12.34
CA ASN A 19 46.87 7.56 12.89
C ASN A 19 45.55 6.79 12.88
N VAL A 20 45.61 5.48 13.16
CA VAL A 20 44.42 4.62 13.20
C VAL A 20 43.34 5.14 14.15
N ARG A 21 43.70 5.85 15.23
CA ARG A 21 42.72 6.37 16.20
C ARG A 21 41.86 7.51 15.67
N LYS A 22 42.34 8.20 14.63
CA LYS A 22 41.66 9.34 13.98
C LYS A 22 41.43 9.07 12.48
N CYS A 23 41.39 7.80 12.09
CA CYS A 23 41.25 7.44 10.69
C CYS A 23 39.78 7.58 10.25
N PRO A 24 39.47 8.44 9.27
CA PRO A 24 38.09 8.62 8.80
C PRO A 24 37.54 7.37 8.08
N GLN A 25 38.43 6.50 7.59
CA GLN A 25 38.03 5.23 6.97
C GLN A 25 37.37 4.26 7.95
N ILE A 26 37.47 4.49 9.26
CA ILE A 26 36.76 3.66 10.26
C ILE A 26 35.25 3.82 10.11
N ASP A 27 34.76 5.04 9.91
CA ASP A 27 33.31 5.29 9.79
C ASP A 27 32.75 4.67 8.51
N VAL A 28 33.50 4.77 7.41
CA VAL A 28 33.16 4.16 6.13
C VAL A 28 33.12 2.63 6.27
N LEU A 29 34.15 2.04 6.86
CA LEU A 29 34.24 0.59 7.07
C LEU A 29 33.12 0.08 7.99
N ASP A 30 32.78 0.86 9.02
CA ASP A 30 31.73 0.53 9.98
C ASP A 30 30.35 0.52 9.30
N ALA A 31 30.03 1.56 8.53
CA ALA A 31 28.80 1.65 7.75
C ALA A 31 28.67 0.51 6.73
N GLN A 32 29.75 0.20 6.00
CA GLN A 32 29.76 -0.91 5.03
C GLN A 32 29.46 -2.27 5.69
N ASN A 33 30.03 -2.55 6.87
CA ASN A 33 29.76 -3.80 7.57
C ASN A 33 28.31 -3.87 8.05
N LEU A 34 27.76 -2.75 8.53
CA LEU A 34 26.37 -2.66 8.97
C LEU A 34 25.40 -2.89 7.79
N GLU A 35 25.62 -2.22 6.67
CA GLU A 35 24.84 -2.37 5.44
C GLU A 35 24.91 -3.81 4.91
N THR A 36 26.11 -4.38 4.84
CA THR A 36 26.31 -5.77 4.39
C THR A 36 25.52 -6.77 5.25
N ILE A 37 25.49 -6.57 6.58
CA ILE A 37 24.70 -7.43 7.47
C ILE A 37 23.21 -7.17 7.30
N GLN A 38 22.79 -5.90 7.18
CA GLN A 38 21.39 -5.53 6.97
C GLN A 38 20.83 -6.18 5.70
N SER A 39 21.52 -6.05 4.56
CA SER A 39 21.14 -6.70 3.30
C SER A 39 21.07 -8.21 3.45
N PHE A 40 22.08 -8.84 4.07
CA PHE A 40 22.08 -10.28 4.29
C PHE A 40 20.87 -10.75 5.12
N LEU A 41 20.52 -10.05 6.20
CA LEU A 41 19.39 -10.41 7.05
C LEU A 41 18.07 -10.30 6.29
N LEU A 42 17.88 -9.25 5.49
CA LEU A 42 16.69 -9.08 4.64
C LEU A 42 16.58 -10.18 3.58
N GLU A 43 17.66 -10.44 2.83
CA GLU A 43 17.69 -11.47 1.79
C GLU A 43 17.38 -12.87 2.33
N ASN A 44 17.77 -13.15 3.57
CA ASN A 44 17.56 -14.44 4.22
C ASN A 44 16.35 -14.46 5.16
N SER A 45 15.52 -13.42 5.16
CA SER A 45 14.31 -13.32 6.00
C SER A 45 14.60 -13.54 7.50
N VAL A 46 15.68 -12.96 8.01
CA VAL A 46 16.12 -13.10 9.40
C VAL A 46 15.67 -11.89 10.21
N PHE A 47 14.75 -12.12 11.16
CA PHE A 47 14.11 -11.04 11.93
C PHE A 47 14.34 -11.13 13.44
N SER A 48 15.28 -11.98 13.88
CA SER A 48 15.63 -12.10 15.29
C SER A 48 17.14 -12.13 15.52
N ILE A 49 17.57 -11.58 16.67
CA ILE A 49 18.99 -11.61 17.07
C ILE A 49 19.48 -13.06 17.16
N TYR A 50 18.64 -13.95 17.69
CA TYR A 50 18.99 -15.36 17.87
C TYR A 50 19.31 -16.04 16.53
N GLU A 51 18.48 -15.83 15.51
CA GLU A 51 18.72 -16.37 14.17
C GLU A 51 19.92 -15.72 13.50
N GLY A 52 20.05 -14.39 13.56
CA GLY A 52 21.20 -13.67 13.00
C GLY A 52 22.53 -14.13 13.61
N LEU A 53 22.54 -14.47 14.90
CA LEU A 53 23.72 -14.99 15.58
C LEU A 53 24.06 -16.44 15.22
N ARG A 54 23.21 -17.20 14.51
CA ARG A 54 23.56 -18.54 14.00
C ARG A 54 24.46 -18.47 12.77
N PHE A 55 24.37 -17.41 11.97
CA PHE A 55 25.14 -17.29 10.72
C PHE A 55 26.61 -16.96 10.95
N ARG A 56 27.49 -17.53 10.13
CA ARG A 56 28.93 -17.22 10.20
C ARG A 56 29.30 -16.22 9.10
N PHE A 57 29.53 -14.98 9.49
CA PHE A 57 30.04 -13.93 8.59
C PHE A 57 31.55 -14.08 8.36
N SER A 58 31.93 -14.91 7.37
CA SER A 58 33.33 -15.19 7.05
C SER A 58 34.13 -13.93 6.69
N TRP A 59 33.51 -12.98 5.99
CA TRP A 59 34.16 -11.71 5.64
C TRP A 59 34.51 -10.85 6.87
N LEU A 60 33.69 -10.89 7.93
CA LEU A 60 33.99 -10.20 9.20
C LEU A 60 35.06 -10.96 10.00
N LEU A 61 34.96 -12.29 10.04
CA LEU A 61 35.93 -13.14 10.75
C LEU A 61 37.34 -13.05 10.15
N ASN A 62 37.42 -12.94 8.82
CA ASN A 62 38.67 -12.93 8.08
C ASN A 62 39.34 -11.56 8.02
N LYS A 63 38.70 -10.49 8.53
CA LYS A 63 39.31 -9.14 8.61
C LYS A 63 40.65 -9.15 9.32
N GLU A 64 41.50 -8.20 8.96
CA GLU A 64 42.79 -8.04 9.60
C GLU A 64 42.62 -7.64 11.08
N LEU A 65 43.58 -8.02 11.92
CA LEU A 65 43.52 -7.71 13.36
C LEU A 65 43.44 -6.20 13.62
N ILE A 66 44.11 -5.40 12.78
CA ILE A 66 44.08 -3.94 12.91
C ILE A 66 42.69 -3.36 12.62
N GLU A 67 41.97 -3.92 11.65
CA GLU A 67 40.60 -3.52 11.32
C GLU A 67 39.64 -3.88 12.46
N LEU A 68 39.72 -5.12 12.96
CA LEU A 68 38.88 -5.57 14.06
C LEU A 68 39.08 -4.70 15.31
N ARG A 69 40.32 -4.35 15.65
CA ARG A 69 40.61 -3.43 16.76
C ARG A 69 40.05 -2.03 16.53
N ALA A 70 40.17 -1.51 15.30
CA ALA A 70 39.64 -0.20 14.95
C ALA A 70 38.11 -0.15 15.08
N LEU A 71 37.42 -1.18 14.58
CA LEU A 71 35.96 -1.33 14.71
C LEU A 71 35.54 -1.56 16.16
N SER A 72 36.23 -2.43 16.90
CA SER A 72 35.93 -2.67 18.31
C SER A 72 36.07 -1.40 19.14
N ARG A 73 37.08 -0.58 18.88
CA ARG A 73 37.23 0.76 19.50
C ARG A 73 36.08 1.69 19.14
N LYS A 74 35.66 1.73 17.87
CA LYS A 74 34.51 2.54 17.41
C LYS A 74 33.24 2.23 18.20
N HIS A 75 33.05 0.96 18.55
CA HIS A 75 31.93 0.45 19.35
C HIS A 75 32.20 0.39 20.87
N ASN A 76 33.25 1.07 21.36
CA ASN A 76 33.61 1.13 22.77
C ASN A 76 33.82 -0.25 23.44
N LEU A 77 34.28 -1.25 22.68
CA LEU A 77 34.64 -2.56 23.21
C LEU A 77 36.05 -2.52 23.83
N ALA A 78 36.25 -3.24 24.93
CA ALA A 78 37.53 -3.41 25.60
C ALA A 78 38.45 -4.41 24.84
N TYR A 79 38.75 -4.10 23.58
CA TYR A 79 39.45 -5.01 22.66
C TYR A 79 40.88 -5.34 23.10
N GLU A 80 41.47 -4.55 24.00
CA GLU A 80 42.78 -4.83 24.61
C GLU A 80 42.79 -6.15 25.39
N LEU A 81 41.64 -6.60 25.87
CA LEU A 81 41.45 -7.85 26.63
C LEU A 81 40.88 -8.98 25.78
N MET A 82 40.61 -8.74 24.50
CA MET A 82 39.88 -9.66 23.63
C MET A 82 40.81 -10.31 22.60
N ASP A 83 40.61 -11.60 22.34
CA ASP A 83 41.24 -12.25 21.20
C ASP A 83 40.50 -11.91 19.88
N LYS A 84 41.03 -12.37 18.74
CA LYS A 84 40.41 -12.12 17.42
C LYS A 84 38.99 -12.68 17.33
N ARG A 85 38.73 -13.84 17.94
CA ARG A 85 37.43 -14.51 17.89
C ARG A 85 36.40 -13.78 18.76
N ASP A 86 36.82 -13.25 19.90
CA ASP A 86 35.98 -12.48 20.80
C ASP A 86 35.62 -11.13 20.19
N MET A 87 36.59 -10.45 19.55
CA MET A 87 36.31 -9.23 18.78
C MET A 87 35.29 -9.50 17.67
N TYR A 88 35.46 -10.59 16.92
CA TYR A 88 34.51 -11.03 15.91
C TYR A 88 33.11 -11.27 16.49
N ARG A 89 32.98 -12.03 17.59
CA ARG A 89 31.70 -12.35 18.22
C ARG A 89 30.98 -11.09 18.72
N ALA A 90 31.71 -10.17 19.33
CA ALA A 90 31.16 -8.93 19.83
C ALA A 90 30.70 -8.02 18.68
N LEU A 91 31.55 -7.79 17.69
CA LEU A 91 31.19 -6.99 16.50
C LEU A 91 30.02 -7.59 15.74
N LYS A 92 30.01 -8.92 15.54
CA LYS A 92 28.89 -9.63 14.94
C LYS A 92 27.58 -9.34 15.66
N ARG A 93 27.57 -9.42 16.99
CA ARG A 93 26.38 -9.15 17.79
C ARG A 93 25.89 -7.72 17.62
N ILE A 94 26.81 -6.76 17.66
CA ILE A 94 26.50 -5.33 17.48
C ILE A 94 25.88 -5.08 16.11
N TYR A 95 26.52 -5.56 15.04
CA TYR A 95 25.99 -5.35 13.70
C TYR A 95 24.66 -6.04 13.48
N VAL A 96 24.49 -7.30 13.90
CA VAL A 96 23.19 -7.99 13.80
C VAL A 96 22.10 -7.22 14.55
N GLN A 97 22.38 -6.77 15.77
CA GLN A 97 21.42 -6.03 16.57
C GLN A 97 21.05 -4.68 15.95
N ASN A 98 22.04 -3.93 15.47
CA ASN A 98 21.80 -2.63 14.83
C ASN A 98 21.07 -2.78 13.49
N SER A 99 21.45 -3.76 12.68
CA SER A 99 20.75 -4.05 11.41
C SER A 99 19.30 -4.42 11.65
N LEU A 100 18.98 -5.25 12.64
CA LEU A 100 17.60 -5.59 12.98
C LEU A 100 16.80 -4.37 13.45
N ARG A 101 17.40 -3.49 14.27
CA ARG A 101 16.77 -2.23 14.66
C ARG A 101 16.49 -1.34 13.45
N ASN A 102 17.45 -1.16 12.55
CA ASN A 102 17.25 -0.37 11.33
C ASN A 102 16.11 -0.94 10.48
N ILE A 103 16.07 -2.27 10.33
CA ILE A 103 14.99 -2.96 9.61
C ILE A 103 13.64 -2.69 10.27
N GLU A 104 13.55 -2.83 11.59
CA GLU A 104 12.33 -2.53 12.36
C GLU A 104 11.89 -1.06 12.18
N ASP A 105 12.83 -0.11 12.26
CA ASP A 105 12.57 1.33 12.10
C ASP A 105 12.11 1.67 10.67
N GLU A 106 12.71 1.06 9.65
CA GLU A 106 12.29 1.19 8.25
C GLU A 106 10.88 0.62 8.04
N PHE A 107 10.59 -0.57 8.58
CA PHE A 107 9.24 -1.16 8.52
C PHE A 107 8.20 -0.32 9.24
N PHE A 108 8.53 0.25 10.40
CA PHE A 108 7.63 1.09 11.17
C PHE A 108 7.36 2.43 10.48
N SER A 109 8.39 3.03 9.90
CA SER A 109 8.28 4.27 9.12
C SER A 109 7.39 4.07 7.90
N ASN A 110 7.62 2.99 7.13
CA ASN A 110 6.79 2.65 5.98
C ASN A 110 5.34 2.31 6.35
N ARG A 111 5.12 1.64 7.49
CA ARG A 111 3.76 1.41 8.01
C ARG A 111 3.05 2.71 8.37
N THR A 112 3.75 3.65 8.98
CA THR A 112 3.18 4.95 9.36
C THR A 112 2.72 5.72 8.12
N GLU A 113 3.52 5.72 7.05
CA GLU A 113 3.14 6.31 5.76
C GLU A 113 1.92 5.62 5.14
N PHE A 114 1.85 4.28 5.22
CA PHE A 114 0.68 3.52 4.78
C PHE A 114 -0.58 3.82 5.62
N PHE A 115 -0.45 3.99 6.94
CA PHE A 115 -1.55 4.39 7.80
C PHE A 115 -2.05 5.80 7.48
N HIS A 116 -1.15 6.74 7.15
CA HIS A 116 -1.56 8.06 6.69
C HIS A 116 -2.34 7.97 5.38
N LEU A 117 -1.88 7.17 4.42
CA LEU A 117 -2.59 6.93 3.16
C LEU A 117 -3.98 6.31 3.40
N LEU A 118 -4.07 5.26 4.23
CA LEU A 118 -5.34 4.63 4.59
C LEU A 118 -6.28 5.60 5.33
N SER A 119 -5.76 6.45 6.22
CA SER A 119 -6.55 7.47 6.89
C SER A 119 -7.09 8.51 5.92
N SER A 120 -6.30 8.88 4.90
CA SER A 120 -6.74 9.77 3.82
C SER A 120 -7.79 9.10 2.93
N ILE A 121 -7.64 7.81 2.61
CA ILE A 121 -8.64 7.04 1.86
C ILE A 121 -9.94 6.95 2.65
N SER A 122 -9.89 6.59 3.93
CA SER A 122 -11.08 6.52 4.80
C SER A 122 -11.76 7.89 4.95
N TYR A 123 -10.98 8.98 5.00
CA TYR A 123 -11.51 10.34 5.02
C TYR A 123 -12.16 10.73 3.69
N ILE A 124 -11.56 10.35 2.55
CA ILE A 124 -12.15 10.55 1.21
C ILE A 124 -13.44 9.73 1.06
N GLU A 125 -13.45 8.47 1.49
CA GLU A 125 -14.65 7.62 1.50
C GLU A 125 -15.75 8.23 2.37
N TYR A 126 -15.42 8.74 3.56
CA TYR A 126 -16.35 9.47 4.42
C TYR A 126 -16.94 10.71 3.72
N PHE A 127 -16.13 11.48 3.01
CA PHE A 127 -16.60 12.65 2.23
C PHE A 127 -17.44 12.25 1.00
N LEU A 128 -17.15 11.11 0.36
CA LEU A 128 -17.94 10.60 -0.77
C LEU A 128 -19.28 10.02 -0.31
N ILE A 129 -19.36 9.46 0.90
CA ILE A 129 -20.62 8.99 1.51
C ILE A 129 -21.55 10.17 1.84
N ASP A 130 -21.00 11.32 2.23
CA ASP A 130 -21.79 12.51 2.58
C ASP A 130 -22.19 13.36 1.34
N TYR A 131 -21.58 13.10 0.19
CA TYR A 131 -22.06 13.60 -1.11
C TYR A 131 -23.29 12.79 -1.52
N ARG A 132 -24.44 13.08 -0.90
CA ARG A 132 -25.74 12.48 -1.24
C ARG A 132 -25.95 12.59 -2.75
N SER A 133 -25.90 11.45 -3.46
CA SER A 133 -26.35 11.37 -4.85
C SER A 133 -27.76 12.00 -4.93
N PRO A 134 -28.04 12.85 -5.94
CA PRO A 134 -29.37 13.40 -6.11
C PRO A 134 -30.38 12.25 -6.20
N PRO A 135 -31.62 12.43 -5.71
CA PRO A 135 -32.64 11.41 -5.79
C PRO A 135 -32.81 10.95 -7.24
N LEU A 136 -32.98 9.65 -7.44
CA LEU A 136 -33.20 9.08 -8.77
C LEU A 136 -34.42 9.76 -9.39
N SER A 137 -34.21 10.41 -10.53
CA SER A 137 -35.26 11.08 -11.28
C SER A 137 -35.16 10.72 -12.76
N TYR A 138 -36.30 10.70 -13.43
CA TYR A 138 -36.41 10.26 -14.82
C TYR A 138 -37.19 11.26 -15.66
N ILE A 139 -36.88 11.31 -16.95
CA ILE A 139 -37.71 12.02 -17.93
C ILE A 139 -38.89 11.12 -18.30
N PHE A 140 -40.12 11.60 -18.12
CA PHE A 140 -41.31 10.84 -18.52
C PHE A 140 -41.72 11.16 -19.95
N LYS A 141 -42.16 10.13 -20.68
CA LYS A 141 -42.79 10.27 -22.00
C LYS A 141 -44.05 9.42 -22.04
N SER A 142 -45.11 9.94 -22.65
CA SER A 142 -46.27 9.10 -22.97
C SER A 142 -45.85 8.04 -23.98
N SER A 143 -46.29 6.81 -23.77
CA SER A 143 -46.13 5.73 -24.73
C SER A 143 -47.50 5.23 -25.15
N ASP A 144 -47.79 5.27 -26.44
CA ASP A 144 -48.92 4.56 -27.04
C ASP A 144 -48.47 3.10 -27.25
N CYS A 145 -48.25 2.36 -26.16
CA CYS A 145 -47.98 0.94 -26.24
C CYS A 145 -49.30 0.24 -26.61
N SER A 146 -49.45 -0.20 -27.86
CA SER A 146 -50.66 -0.87 -28.34
C SER A 146 -50.58 -2.41 -28.29
N GLU A 147 -49.49 -2.96 -27.75
CA GLU A 147 -49.19 -4.39 -27.81
C GLU A 147 -48.82 -4.93 -26.43
N ASP A 148 -49.46 -6.03 -26.04
CA ASP A 148 -49.10 -6.79 -24.85
C ASP A 148 -47.72 -7.44 -25.07
N SER A 149 -46.86 -7.37 -24.06
CA SER A 149 -45.50 -7.92 -24.12
C SER A 149 -45.22 -8.76 -22.89
N GLU A 150 -44.29 -9.70 -22.97
CA GLU A 150 -43.86 -10.50 -21.82
C GLU A 150 -42.73 -9.78 -21.06
N CYS A 151 -42.82 -9.71 -19.74
CA CYS A 151 -41.77 -9.10 -18.93
C CYS A 151 -40.55 -10.03 -18.83
N PRO A 152 -39.35 -9.61 -19.25
CA PRO A 152 -38.15 -10.46 -19.20
C PRO A 152 -37.59 -10.69 -17.79
N VAL A 153 -38.23 -10.13 -16.76
CA VAL A 153 -37.84 -10.31 -15.35
C VAL A 153 -38.76 -11.30 -14.63
N CYS A 154 -40.08 -11.18 -14.78
CA CYS A 154 -41.04 -12.08 -14.13
C CYS A 154 -41.68 -13.10 -15.07
N TYR A 155 -41.51 -12.96 -16.39
CA TYR A 155 -42.10 -13.79 -17.43
C TYR A 155 -43.64 -13.76 -17.46
N ASP A 156 -44.24 -12.74 -16.86
CA ASP A 156 -45.69 -12.51 -16.92
C ASP A 156 -46.05 -11.62 -18.12
N GLU A 157 -47.27 -11.79 -18.64
CA GLU A 157 -47.87 -10.88 -19.61
C GLU A 157 -48.02 -9.48 -19.00
N VAL A 158 -47.59 -8.47 -19.76
CA VAL A 158 -47.60 -7.07 -19.36
C VAL A 158 -48.66 -6.33 -20.17
N PRO A 159 -49.79 -5.95 -19.55
CA PRO A 159 -50.75 -5.07 -20.16
C PRO A 159 -50.07 -3.75 -20.56
N ALA A 160 -50.47 -3.19 -21.69
CA ALA A 160 -49.99 -1.90 -22.20
C ALA A 160 -49.89 -0.79 -21.13
N GLU A 161 -50.90 -0.67 -20.27
CA GLU A 161 -50.99 0.31 -19.18
C GLU A 161 -49.92 0.13 -18.09
N ASN A 162 -49.41 -1.10 -17.93
CA ASN A 162 -48.41 -1.45 -16.93
C ASN A 162 -47.00 -1.64 -17.53
N ALA A 163 -46.84 -1.40 -18.84
CA ALA A 163 -45.57 -1.50 -19.53
C ALA A 163 -44.74 -0.22 -19.37
N ILE A 164 -43.49 -0.38 -18.93
CA ILE A 164 -42.50 0.70 -18.87
C ILE A 164 -41.41 0.39 -19.89
N ARG A 165 -41.25 1.28 -20.86
CA ARG A 165 -40.19 1.21 -21.86
C ARG A 165 -39.08 2.21 -21.54
N PHE A 166 -37.84 1.76 -21.65
CA PHE A 166 -36.67 2.58 -21.37
C PHE A 166 -36.17 3.32 -22.63
N ASN A 167 -35.27 4.29 -22.44
CA ASN A 167 -34.50 4.94 -23.52
C ASN A 167 -33.74 3.96 -24.43
N CYS A 168 -33.44 2.75 -23.94
CA CYS A 168 -32.81 1.69 -24.72
C CYS A 168 -33.82 0.75 -25.43
N ASN A 169 -35.10 1.14 -25.49
CA ASN A 169 -36.22 0.42 -26.11
C ASN A 169 -36.63 -0.91 -25.49
N HIS A 170 -35.99 -1.35 -24.42
CA HIS A 170 -36.40 -2.52 -23.64
C HIS A 170 -37.59 -2.20 -22.74
N THR A 171 -38.48 -3.17 -22.54
CA THR A 171 -39.72 -3.03 -21.77
C THR A 171 -39.72 -3.97 -20.57
N LEU A 172 -40.19 -3.48 -19.42
CA LEU A 172 -40.50 -4.26 -18.22
C LEU A 172 -41.92 -3.94 -17.75
N CYS A 173 -42.50 -4.80 -16.91
CA CYS A 173 -43.68 -4.41 -16.15
C CYS A 173 -43.32 -3.42 -15.04
N ASN A 174 -44.27 -2.52 -14.73
CA ASN A 174 -44.14 -1.53 -13.66
C ASN A 174 -43.77 -2.17 -12.32
N GLY A 175 -44.37 -3.31 -11.97
CA GLY A 175 -44.08 -4.01 -10.71
C GLY A 175 -42.62 -4.48 -10.57
N CYS A 176 -42.01 -4.97 -11.66
CA CYS A 176 -40.60 -5.36 -11.66
C CYS A 176 -39.67 -4.16 -11.59
N PHE A 177 -39.99 -3.10 -12.34
CA PHE A 177 -39.17 -1.89 -12.33
C PHE A 177 -39.27 -1.14 -10.99
N LEU A 178 -40.42 -1.14 -10.33
CA LEU A 178 -40.60 -0.55 -9.01
C LEU A 178 -39.71 -1.23 -7.95
N LYS A 179 -39.67 -2.56 -7.94
CA LYS A 179 -38.78 -3.33 -7.06
C LYS A 179 -37.31 -3.03 -7.35
N TYR A 180 -36.95 -2.94 -8.63
CA TYR A 180 -35.61 -2.59 -9.05
C TYR A 180 -35.22 -1.17 -8.60
N ASN A 181 -36.10 -0.19 -8.81
CA ASN A 181 -35.90 1.20 -8.41
C ASN A 181 -35.75 1.33 -6.88
N PHE A 182 -36.57 0.62 -6.10
CA PHE A 182 -36.46 0.60 -4.64
C PHE A 182 -35.11 0.06 -4.15
N ILE A 183 -34.55 -0.96 -4.82
CA ILE A 183 -33.21 -1.47 -4.49
C ILE A 183 -32.14 -0.43 -4.81
N LEU A 184 -32.26 0.27 -5.94
CA LEU A 184 -31.33 1.32 -6.34
C LEU A 184 -31.34 2.52 -5.37
N GLU A 185 -32.51 2.92 -4.87
CA GLU A 185 -32.63 4.03 -3.91
C GLU A 185 -31.93 3.76 -2.56
N ARG A 186 -31.76 2.49 -2.19
CA ARG A 186 -31.08 2.10 -0.93
C ARG A 186 -29.57 2.00 -1.07
N ASP A 187 -29.05 1.99 -2.29
CA ASP A 187 -27.63 1.87 -2.60
C ASP A 187 -27.13 3.18 -3.20
N SER A 188 -26.48 4.00 -2.38
CA SER A 188 -26.18 5.42 -2.62
C SER A 188 -25.28 5.71 -3.83
N LEU A 189 -24.75 4.68 -4.49
CA LEU A 189 -23.81 4.76 -5.62
C LEU A 189 -24.36 4.21 -6.94
N ASN A 190 -25.61 3.71 -6.99
CA ASN A 190 -26.08 2.99 -8.17
C ASN A 190 -26.79 3.86 -9.21
N ILE A 191 -26.16 3.95 -10.37
CA ILE A 191 -26.73 4.49 -11.62
C ILE A 191 -27.76 3.48 -12.15
N PRO A 192 -29.02 3.86 -12.43
CA PRO A 192 -30.05 2.94 -12.91
C PRO A 192 -29.67 2.39 -14.28
N LYS A 193 -29.56 1.06 -14.41
CA LYS A 193 -29.16 0.38 -15.65
C LYS A 193 -30.24 -0.59 -16.10
N CYS A 194 -30.47 -0.66 -17.42
CA CYS A 194 -31.38 -1.62 -18.00
C CYS A 194 -30.96 -3.05 -17.63
N PRO A 195 -31.86 -3.89 -17.06
CA PRO A 195 -31.53 -5.28 -16.72
C PRO A 195 -31.11 -6.13 -17.93
N ILE A 196 -31.52 -5.73 -19.13
CA ILE A 196 -31.30 -6.47 -20.37
C ILE A 196 -29.97 -6.06 -21.04
N CYS A 197 -29.82 -4.77 -21.36
CA CYS A 197 -28.66 -4.28 -22.12
C CYS A 197 -27.65 -3.45 -21.31
N ARG A 198 -27.89 -3.27 -20.01
CA ARG A 198 -27.03 -2.49 -19.07
C ARG A 198 -26.88 -1.00 -19.40
N THR A 199 -27.57 -0.47 -20.41
CA THR A 199 -27.60 0.97 -20.73
C THR A 199 -28.20 1.77 -19.57
N THR A 200 -27.63 2.93 -19.25
CA THR A 200 -28.15 3.84 -18.23
C THR A 200 -29.57 4.30 -18.57
N ILE A 201 -30.50 4.14 -17.62
CA ILE A 201 -31.89 4.54 -17.76
C ILE A 201 -32.03 5.99 -17.29
N HIS A 202 -32.46 6.87 -18.20
CA HIS A 202 -32.77 8.26 -17.87
C HIS A 202 -34.16 8.67 -18.34
N THR A 203 -34.88 7.79 -19.05
CA THR A 203 -36.22 8.05 -19.60
C THR A 203 -37.11 6.83 -19.39
N LEU A 204 -38.31 7.07 -18.89
CA LEU A 204 -39.38 6.08 -18.75
C LEU A 204 -40.52 6.47 -19.69
N GLN A 205 -40.94 5.53 -20.53
CA GLN A 205 -42.08 5.70 -21.41
C GLN A 205 -43.20 4.74 -20.98
N GLY A 206 -44.42 5.25 -20.81
CA GLY A 206 -45.56 4.46 -20.33
C GLY A 206 -46.77 5.36 -20.05
N ASP A 207 -47.71 4.84 -19.27
CA ASP A 207 -48.82 5.63 -18.73
C ASP A 207 -48.30 6.70 -17.76
N LEU A 208 -48.59 7.97 -18.04
CA LEU A 208 -48.04 9.10 -17.29
C LEU A 208 -48.59 9.17 -15.86
N GLU A 209 -49.83 8.73 -15.63
CA GLU A 209 -50.42 8.69 -14.28
C GLU A 209 -49.68 7.67 -13.42
N THR A 210 -49.48 6.47 -13.95
CA THR A 210 -48.71 5.40 -13.30
C THR A 210 -47.26 5.79 -13.05
N LEU A 211 -46.60 6.47 -13.99
CA LEU A 211 -45.22 6.92 -13.83
C LEU A 211 -45.08 7.97 -12.71
N ARG A 212 -45.96 8.98 -12.70
CA ARG A 212 -45.95 10.05 -11.68
C ARG A 212 -46.34 9.56 -10.29
N ALA A 213 -47.15 8.50 -10.20
CA ALA A 213 -47.51 7.89 -8.93
C ALA A 213 -46.36 7.11 -8.29
N ASN A 214 -45.45 6.55 -9.11
CA ASN A 214 -44.47 5.55 -8.66
C ASN A 214 -43.00 6.00 -8.74
N TYR A 215 -42.68 7.04 -9.51
CA TYR A 215 -41.30 7.49 -9.74
C TYR A 215 -41.18 9.02 -9.67
N THR A 216 -39.96 9.51 -9.49
CA THR A 216 -39.67 10.95 -9.42
C THR A 216 -39.37 11.50 -10.82
N GLU A 217 -40.09 12.54 -11.24
CA GLU A 217 -39.87 13.23 -12.52
C GLU A 217 -38.64 14.15 -12.43
N SER A 218 -37.79 14.13 -13.45
CA SER A 218 -36.61 15.01 -13.52
C SER A 218 -37.04 16.44 -13.85
N PRO A 219 -36.48 17.47 -13.17
CA PRO A 219 -36.84 18.87 -13.42
C PRO A 219 -36.21 19.46 -14.70
N PHE A 220 -35.48 18.66 -15.50
CA PHE A 220 -34.70 19.08 -16.67
C PHE A 220 -35.08 18.31 -17.93
#